data_AF-A0A8J8DQC5-F1
#
_entry.id   AF-A0A8J8DQC5-F1
#
_cell.length_a   1.000
_cell.length_b   1.000
_cell.length_c   1.000
_cell.angle_alpha   90.00
_cell.angle_beta   90.00
_cell.angle_gamma   90.00
#
_symmetry.space_group_name_H-M   'P 1'
#
loop_
_entity.id
_entity.type
_entity.pdbx_description
1 polymer ?
#
loop_
_entity_poly.entity_id
_entity_poly.type
_entity_poly.pdbx_seq_one_letter_code
_entity_poly.pdbx_strand_id
1 'polypeptide(L)'
;MKIAHISDTHVTSGEAYKGYAYDLIVNEVNTLDYDLVVHTGDVTNEGLREEYERASYELKKIQKPLIVLPGNHDARNVGYELFQKYIGPLNGVYEWRDLVIIWVDSTIPDLNNGRIGGYKFQWLKEKLEEYSHKKFKIVASHHHLVPLPDTGRERNVLFNAGDVLDLLLKHEINLYICGHKHVPNIYRVEGLVVANSGCTSCRKTRKGDVNSYNIIKIREDGKISVAIKRVTGDIHKREFKIKKQRIFIPKRKRLFRIIQMSESNVSDRVYFRERVFKNAIRAINERYKPDLVIHCGDMVDVGIERYYSKAHELWEKIKPEKLLVPGHNDITHLGYELFREYFEEPKILEKDNFVFIPIISAQYETPIGIVGRIGQKILREHLREYEEKFRVVIMHHNITPIPKSREIGFLEDGGNVLKILTEENTNLVLTGHGGNSLGIKVEETPIINASSISWELHRNPFGNSFNIIDIYEDMVAAFEIQATWGSRKLLGLWKIKTKVPWD
;
A
#
# COMPACT_ATOMS: atom_id res chain seq x y z
N MET A 1 -23.24 1.41 15.80
CA MET A 1 -22.58 0.11 16.03
C MET A 1 -21.23 0.33 16.68
N LYS A 2 -20.89 -0.43 17.72
CA LYS A 2 -19.60 -0.46 18.39
C LYS A 2 -19.04 -1.89 18.32
N ILE A 3 -17.91 -2.06 17.63
CA ILE A 3 -17.26 -3.35 17.37
C ILE A 3 -15.96 -3.42 18.17
N ALA A 4 -15.73 -4.52 18.86
CA ALA A 4 -14.40 -4.87 19.36
C ALA A 4 -13.69 -5.70 18.27
N HIS A 5 -12.60 -5.19 17.74
CA HIS A 5 -11.78 -5.89 16.76
C HIS A 5 -10.53 -6.42 17.45
N ILE A 6 -10.49 -7.74 17.61
CA ILE A 6 -9.39 -8.50 18.20
C ILE A 6 -8.70 -9.32 17.10
N SER A 7 -7.48 -9.76 17.37
CA SER A 7 -6.70 -10.61 16.45
C SER A 7 -5.51 -11.26 17.14
N ASP A 8 -4.93 -12.29 16.52
CA ASP A 8 -3.63 -12.87 16.89
C ASP A 8 -3.62 -13.28 18.37
N THR A 9 -4.63 -14.06 18.76
CA THR A 9 -4.78 -14.58 20.13
C THR A 9 -3.69 -15.64 20.40
N HIS A 10 -3.35 -16.44 19.39
CA HIS A 10 -2.35 -17.52 19.46
C HIS A 10 -2.55 -18.45 20.67
N VAL A 11 -3.77 -18.96 20.85
CA VAL A 11 -4.09 -19.94 21.89
C VAL A 11 -3.22 -21.18 21.71
N THR A 12 -2.45 -21.49 22.76
CA THR A 12 -1.59 -22.67 22.81
C THR A 12 -1.29 -23.03 24.26
N SER A 13 -0.84 -24.26 24.49
CA SER A 13 -0.34 -24.76 25.78
C SER A 13 0.99 -24.12 26.18
N GLY A 14 1.75 -23.60 25.20
CA GLY A 14 3.07 -22.99 25.42
C GLY A 14 3.04 -21.51 25.81
N GLU A 15 4.23 -20.91 25.92
CA GLU A 15 4.44 -19.52 26.37
C GLU A 15 3.98 -18.45 25.36
N ALA A 16 3.60 -18.84 24.14
CA ALA A 16 3.14 -17.87 23.15
C ALA A 16 1.84 -17.20 23.59
N TYR A 17 0.97 -17.90 24.34
CA TYR A 17 -0.32 -17.41 24.81
C TYR A 17 -0.24 -16.76 26.20
N LYS A 18 -0.64 -15.50 26.29
CA LYS A 18 -0.82 -14.68 27.49
C LYS A 18 -2.30 -14.64 27.89
N GLY A 19 -2.76 -15.70 28.56
CA GLY A 19 -4.16 -15.81 29.00
C GLY A 19 -4.65 -14.61 29.82
N TYR A 20 -3.81 -14.03 30.69
CA TYR A 20 -4.17 -12.84 31.47
C TYR A 20 -4.58 -11.64 30.60
N ALA A 21 -3.88 -11.42 29.48
CA ALA A 21 -4.16 -10.30 28.58
C ALA A 21 -5.48 -10.54 27.83
N TYR A 22 -5.70 -11.80 27.41
CA TYR A 22 -6.98 -12.22 26.83
C TYR A 22 -8.14 -11.99 27.79
N ASP A 23 -8.04 -12.49 29.02
CA ASP A 23 -9.10 -12.38 30.03
C ASP A 23 -9.41 -10.91 30.37
N LEU A 24 -8.39 -10.04 30.47
CA LEU A 24 -8.61 -8.59 30.66
C LEU A 24 -9.43 -7.97 29.52
N ILE A 25 -9.06 -8.25 28.27
CA ILE A 25 -9.77 -7.73 27.09
C ILE A 25 -11.19 -8.31 27.01
N VAL A 26 -11.37 -9.62 27.21
CA VAL A 26 -12.68 -10.27 27.15
C VAL A 26 -13.61 -9.76 28.26
N ASN A 27 -13.11 -9.62 29.49
CA ASN A 27 -13.90 -9.05 30.60
C ASN A 27 -14.36 -7.62 30.29
N GLU A 28 -13.48 -6.81 29.69
CA GLU A 28 -13.85 -5.46 29.28
C GLU A 28 -14.87 -5.46 28.13
N VAL A 29 -14.69 -6.31 27.12
CA VAL A 29 -15.63 -6.43 25.99
C VAL A 29 -17.01 -6.88 26.47
N ASN A 30 -17.07 -7.80 27.43
CA ASN A 30 -18.33 -8.28 28.00
C ASN A 30 -19.04 -7.21 28.84
N THR A 31 -18.28 -6.43 29.62
CA THR A 31 -18.84 -5.40 30.53
C THR A 31 -19.28 -4.13 29.81
N LEU A 32 -18.65 -3.79 28.69
CA LEU A 32 -18.98 -2.60 27.90
C LEU A 32 -20.06 -2.86 26.84
N ASP A 33 -20.57 -1.77 26.27
CA ASP A 33 -21.64 -1.67 25.27
C ASP A 33 -21.19 -2.05 23.84
N TYR A 34 -20.46 -3.14 23.67
CA TYR A 34 -20.13 -3.67 22.33
C TYR A 34 -21.32 -4.41 21.72
N ASP A 35 -21.59 -4.14 20.45
CA ASP A 35 -22.62 -4.81 19.65
C ASP A 35 -22.11 -6.11 19.03
N LEU A 36 -20.80 -6.18 18.74
CA LEU A 36 -20.16 -7.27 17.99
C LEU A 36 -18.67 -7.35 18.34
N VAL A 37 -18.11 -8.56 18.26
CA VAL A 37 -16.67 -8.83 18.26
C VAL A 37 -16.27 -9.43 16.92
N VAL A 38 -15.17 -8.95 16.33
CA VAL A 38 -14.57 -9.53 15.13
C VAL A 38 -13.14 -9.94 15.45
N HIS A 39 -12.81 -11.21 15.25
CA HIS A 39 -11.47 -11.77 15.41
C HIS A 39 -10.82 -12.04 14.04
N THR A 40 -9.80 -11.27 13.67
CA THR A 40 -9.16 -11.32 12.34
C THR A 40 -8.08 -12.38 12.15
N GLY A 41 -8.26 -13.58 12.72
CA GLY A 41 -7.34 -14.71 12.54
C GLY A 41 -6.16 -14.81 13.51
N ASP A 42 -5.40 -15.89 13.33
CA ASP A 42 -4.36 -16.39 14.23
C ASP A 42 -4.94 -16.67 15.63
N VAL A 43 -6.01 -17.47 15.64
CA VAL A 43 -6.67 -17.95 16.85
C VAL A 43 -5.76 -18.95 17.56
N THR A 44 -5.14 -19.86 16.81
CA THR A 44 -4.20 -20.89 17.28
C THR A 44 -2.75 -20.51 16.98
N ASN A 45 -1.77 -21.23 17.51
CA ASN A 45 -0.35 -20.95 17.23
C ASN A 45 0.25 -21.88 16.19
N GLU A 46 -0.14 -23.14 16.11
CA GLU A 46 0.38 -24.12 15.15
C GLU A 46 -0.73 -24.87 14.39
N GLY A 47 -1.99 -24.47 14.54
CA GLY A 47 -3.12 -25.11 13.85
C GLY A 47 -3.40 -26.53 14.35
N LEU A 48 -2.96 -26.87 15.56
CA LEU A 48 -3.11 -28.22 16.12
C LEU A 48 -4.49 -28.42 16.75
N ARG A 49 -4.97 -29.66 16.75
CA ARG A 49 -6.29 -30.02 17.30
C ARG A 49 -6.50 -29.58 18.74
N GLU A 50 -5.51 -29.82 19.60
CA GLU A 50 -5.57 -29.42 21.02
C GLU A 50 -5.66 -27.90 21.21
N GLU A 51 -5.02 -27.13 20.33
CA GLU A 51 -5.11 -25.67 20.32
C GLU A 51 -6.50 -25.21 19.90
N TYR A 52 -7.12 -25.87 18.92
CA TYR A 52 -8.50 -25.61 18.52
C TYR A 52 -9.52 -25.96 19.59
N GLU A 53 -9.34 -27.10 20.27
CA GLU A 53 -10.20 -27.51 21.40
C GLU A 53 -10.13 -26.45 22.51
N ARG A 54 -8.93 -26.00 22.88
CA ARG A 54 -8.74 -24.91 23.84
C ARG A 54 -9.30 -23.57 23.34
N ALA A 55 -9.01 -23.20 22.10
CA ALA A 55 -9.50 -21.96 21.51
C ALA A 55 -11.02 -21.88 21.50
N SER A 56 -11.70 -23.00 21.22
CA SER A 56 -13.16 -23.07 21.27
C SER A 56 -13.71 -22.79 22.68
N TYR A 57 -12.97 -23.15 23.73
CA TYR A 57 -13.32 -22.82 25.11
C TYR A 57 -13.05 -21.34 25.44
N GLU A 58 -11.89 -20.82 25.04
CA GLU A 58 -11.53 -19.41 25.25
C GLU A 58 -12.54 -18.47 24.56
N LEU A 59 -12.87 -18.72 23.28
CA LEU A 59 -13.82 -17.90 22.53
C LEU A 59 -15.23 -17.91 23.11
N LYS A 60 -15.66 -19.00 23.78
CA LYS A 60 -16.95 -19.06 24.49
C LYS A 60 -17.04 -18.11 25.69
N LYS A 61 -15.92 -17.59 26.19
CA LYS A 61 -15.92 -16.55 27.23
C LYS A 61 -16.44 -15.21 26.70
N ILE A 62 -16.42 -14.98 25.39
CA ILE A 62 -16.95 -13.78 24.75
C ILE A 62 -18.49 -13.89 24.70
N GLN A 63 -19.18 -13.01 25.41
CA GLN A 63 -20.65 -13.03 25.55
C GLN A 63 -21.38 -12.19 24.49
N LYS A 64 -20.63 -11.52 23.62
CA LYS A 64 -21.15 -10.72 22.51
C LYS A 64 -21.22 -11.58 21.23
N PRO A 65 -22.04 -11.21 20.24
CA PRO A 65 -21.95 -11.80 18.91
C PRO A 65 -20.51 -11.78 18.41
N LEU A 66 -20.05 -12.87 17.79
CA LEU A 66 -18.65 -13.09 17.46
C LEU A 66 -18.51 -13.58 16.01
N ILE A 67 -17.70 -12.87 15.22
CA ILE A 67 -17.22 -13.32 13.91
C ILE A 67 -15.74 -13.68 14.05
N VAL A 68 -15.35 -14.84 13.56
CA VAL A 68 -13.96 -15.28 13.54
C VAL A 68 -13.61 -15.73 12.13
N LEU A 69 -12.50 -15.23 11.60
CA LEU A 69 -11.90 -15.66 10.34
C LEU A 69 -10.52 -16.27 10.59
N PRO A 70 -10.00 -17.15 9.70
CA PRO A 70 -8.72 -17.80 9.89
C PRO A 70 -7.54 -16.88 9.60
N GLY A 71 -6.44 -17.08 10.32
CA GLY A 71 -5.11 -16.53 10.02
C GLY A 71 -4.13 -17.60 9.56
N ASN A 72 -2.90 -17.20 9.20
CA ASN A 72 -1.94 -18.14 8.62
C ASN A 72 -1.50 -19.23 9.60
N HIS A 73 -1.53 -18.98 10.91
CA HIS A 73 -1.26 -19.99 11.92
C HIS A 73 -2.40 -21.00 12.03
N ASP A 74 -3.65 -20.56 11.82
CA ASP A 74 -4.84 -21.41 11.84
C ASP A 74 -4.85 -22.41 10.67
N ALA A 75 -4.26 -22.06 9.53
CA ALA A 75 -4.23 -22.91 8.34
C ALA A 75 -3.09 -23.95 8.32
N ARG A 76 -2.15 -23.90 9.28
CA ARG A 76 -1.02 -24.84 9.36
C ARG A 76 -1.50 -26.25 9.64
N ASN A 77 -0.77 -27.25 9.16
CA ASN A 77 -1.04 -28.67 9.45
C ASN A 77 -2.48 -29.09 9.10
N VAL A 78 -3.01 -28.62 7.97
CA VAL A 78 -4.42 -28.83 7.56
C VAL A 78 -5.41 -28.23 8.57
N GLY A 79 -4.97 -27.26 9.37
CA GLY A 79 -5.74 -26.64 10.43
C GLY A 79 -6.97 -25.88 9.92
N TYR A 80 -7.07 -25.56 8.63
CA TYR A 80 -8.28 -24.96 8.06
C TYR A 80 -9.51 -25.88 8.18
N GLU A 81 -9.36 -27.21 8.15
CA GLU A 81 -10.46 -28.14 8.40
C GLU A 81 -10.87 -28.12 9.88
N LEU A 82 -9.88 -28.04 10.78
CA LEU A 82 -10.12 -27.90 12.22
C LEU A 82 -10.77 -26.56 12.54
N PHE A 83 -10.38 -25.48 11.85
CA PHE A 83 -11.02 -24.17 11.96
C PHE A 83 -12.51 -24.28 11.63
N GLN A 84 -12.86 -24.91 10.52
CA GLN A 84 -14.28 -25.12 10.15
C GLN A 84 -15.04 -25.96 11.16
N LYS A 85 -14.39 -26.97 11.73
CA LYS A 85 -15.00 -27.87 12.73
C LYS A 85 -15.21 -27.20 14.09
N TYR A 86 -14.23 -26.46 14.59
CA TYR A 86 -14.19 -25.96 15.97
C TYR A 86 -14.59 -24.49 16.12
N ILE A 87 -14.40 -23.69 15.07
CA ILE A 87 -14.51 -22.22 15.13
C ILE A 87 -15.64 -21.71 14.24
N GLY A 88 -15.56 -21.95 12.92
CA GLY A 88 -16.56 -21.43 12.00
C GLY A 88 -16.13 -21.38 10.53
N PRO A 89 -16.94 -20.77 9.66
CA PRO A 89 -16.69 -20.76 8.23
C PRO A 89 -15.49 -19.87 7.85
N LEU A 90 -14.73 -20.30 6.85
CA LEU A 90 -13.53 -19.60 6.36
C LEU A 90 -13.87 -18.25 5.69
N ASN A 91 -15.03 -18.17 5.06
CA ASN A 91 -15.54 -16.98 4.40
C ASN A 91 -17.02 -16.80 4.79
N GLY A 92 -17.51 -15.57 4.81
CA GLY A 92 -18.92 -15.34 5.07
C GLY A 92 -19.33 -13.89 5.09
N VAL A 93 -20.61 -13.71 5.41
CA VAL A 93 -21.29 -12.42 5.41
C VAL A 93 -22.08 -12.28 6.70
N TYR A 94 -22.01 -11.10 7.30
CA TYR A 94 -22.83 -10.72 8.44
C TYR A 94 -23.51 -9.38 8.15
N GLU A 95 -24.83 -9.36 8.24
CA GLU A 95 -25.63 -8.16 8.05
C GLU A 95 -26.12 -7.63 9.39
N TRP A 96 -26.06 -6.31 9.55
CA TRP A 96 -26.64 -5.61 10.68
C TRP A 96 -27.25 -4.29 10.21
N ARG A 97 -28.58 -4.27 10.06
CA ARG A 97 -29.31 -3.12 9.50
C ARG A 97 -28.74 -2.75 8.11
N ASP A 98 -28.21 -1.54 7.98
CA ASP A 98 -27.63 -0.99 6.75
C ASP A 98 -26.09 -1.13 6.71
N LEU A 99 -25.56 -2.07 7.50
CA LEU A 99 -24.15 -2.44 7.53
C LEU A 99 -23.99 -3.90 7.10
N VAL A 100 -22.93 -4.17 6.34
CA VAL A 100 -22.49 -5.53 6.02
C VAL A 100 -21.00 -5.70 6.36
N ILE A 101 -20.67 -6.87 6.89
CA ILE A 101 -19.29 -7.33 7.09
C ILE A 101 -19.10 -8.56 6.22
N ILE A 102 -18.11 -8.53 5.35
CA ILE A 102 -17.73 -9.66 4.48
C ILE A 102 -16.32 -10.07 4.88
N TRP A 103 -16.15 -11.30 5.38
CA TRP A 103 -14.82 -11.83 5.63
C TRP A 103 -14.43 -12.86 4.59
N VAL A 104 -13.15 -12.83 4.24
CA VAL A 104 -12.57 -13.71 3.23
C VAL A 104 -11.26 -14.28 3.75
N ASP A 105 -11.12 -15.59 3.61
CA ASP A 105 -9.92 -16.33 3.97
C ASP A 105 -8.77 -15.94 3.02
N SER A 106 -7.72 -15.34 3.58
CA SER A 106 -6.51 -14.99 2.85
C SER A 106 -5.35 -15.96 3.07
N THR A 107 -5.56 -17.05 3.80
CA THR A 107 -4.50 -18.00 4.13
C THR A 107 -4.04 -18.78 2.91
N ILE A 108 -2.77 -19.19 2.95
CA ILE A 108 -2.21 -20.23 2.10
C ILE A 108 -1.71 -21.30 3.07
N PRO A 109 -2.13 -22.58 2.93
CA PRO A 109 -1.70 -23.64 3.84
C PRO A 109 -0.18 -23.65 4.03
N ASP A 110 0.23 -23.72 5.30
CA ASP A 110 1.62 -23.78 5.77
C ASP A 110 2.54 -22.59 5.39
N LEU A 111 2.01 -21.52 4.78
CA LEU A 111 2.77 -20.31 4.47
C LEU A 111 2.32 -19.13 5.34
N ASN A 112 3.28 -18.30 5.74
CA ASN A 112 2.99 -17.04 6.46
C ASN A 112 2.45 -15.93 5.54
N ASN A 113 2.55 -16.11 4.22
CA ASN A 113 2.05 -15.14 3.25
C ASN A 113 0.57 -15.37 2.94
N GLY A 114 -0.12 -14.28 2.60
CA GLY A 114 -1.53 -14.33 2.24
C GLY A 114 -1.82 -14.11 0.76
N ARG A 115 -2.93 -14.68 0.29
CA ARG A 115 -3.52 -14.41 -1.03
C ARG A 115 -5.02 -14.64 -1.01
N ILE A 116 -5.76 -13.72 -1.61
CA ILE A 116 -7.16 -13.97 -1.97
C ILE A 116 -7.15 -14.61 -3.36
N GLY A 117 -7.12 -15.95 -3.42
CA GLY A 117 -7.02 -16.71 -4.67
C GLY A 117 -8.19 -16.48 -5.63
N GLY A 118 -8.05 -16.85 -6.91
CA GLY A 118 -9.00 -16.48 -7.98
C GLY A 118 -10.47 -16.77 -7.68
N TYR A 119 -10.80 -17.97 -7.17
CA TYR A 119 -12.17 -18.32 -6.77
C TYR A 119 -12.68 -17.44 -5.61
N LYS A 120 -11.86 -17.22 -4.58
CA LYS A 120 -12.20 -16.36 -3.43
C LYS A 120 -12.33 -14.89 -3.86
N PHE A 121 -11.52 -14.44 -4.81
CA PHE A 121 -11.57 -13.09 -5.35
C PHE A 121 -12.86 -12.84 -6.14
N GLN A 122 -13.25 -13.81 -6.98
CA GLN A 122 -14.52 -13.75 -7.72
C GLN A 122 -15.72 -13.81 -6.77
N TRP A 123 -15.69 -14.68 -5.76
CA TRP A 123 -16.71 -14.74 -4.72
C TRP A 123 -16.82 -13.41 -3.95
N LEU A 124 -15.69 -12.82 -3.55
CA LEU A 124 -15.68 -11.52 -2.88
C LEU A 124 -16.32 -10.47 -3.76
N LYS A 125 -15.93 -10.40 -5.04
CA LYS A 125 -16.52 -9.46 -6.01
C LYS A 125 -18.04 -9.63 -6.10
N GLU A 126 -18.55 -10.85 -6.25
CA GLU A 126 -19.99 -11.13 -6.31
C GLU A 126 -20.72 -10.66 -5.03
N LYS A 127 -20.12 -10.89 -3.85
CA LYS A 127 -20.69 -10.39 -2.59
C LYS A 127 -20.64 -8.87 -2.49
N LEU A 128 -19.59 -8.22 -2.95
CA LEU A 128 -19.54 -6.76 -2.98
C LEU A 128 -20.60 -6.16 -3.93
N GLU A 129 -20.91 -6.83 -5.02
CA GLU A 129 -21.98 -6.45 -5.95
C GLU A 129 -23.37 -6.67 -5.31
N GLU A 130 -23.61 -7.83 -4.69
CA GLU A 130 -24.83 -8.19 -3.96
C GLU A 130 -25.18 -7.16 -2.87
N TYR A 131 -24.18 -6.77 -2.07
CA TYR A 131 -24.34 -5.81 -0.96
C TYR A 131 -23.99 -4.37 -1.33
N SER A 132 -23.93 -4.04 -2.62
CA SER A 132 -23.63 -2.68 -3.10
C SER A 132 -24.59 -1.62 -2.55
N HIS A 133 -25.84 -2.02 -2.28
CA HIS A 133 -26.91 -1.18 -1.73
C HIS A 133 -26.73 -0.81 -0.24
N LYS A 134 -25.85 -1.48 0.50
CA LYS A 134 -25.60 -1.21 1.93
C LYS A 134 -24.80 0.08 2.10
N LYS A 135 -25.20 0.92 3.05
CA LYS A 135 -24.52 2.19 3.35
C LYS A 135 -23.13 2.00 3.96
N PHE A 136 -22.97 1.01 4.83
CA PHE A 136 -21.69 0.71 5.48
C PHE A 136 -21.20 -0.69 5.09
N LYS A 137 -20.00 -0.75 4.51
CA LYS A 137 -19.38 -1.99 4.06
C LYS A 137 -18.02 -2.16 4.72
N ILE A 138 -17.84 -3.28 5.42
CA ILE A 138 -16.59 -3.70 6.03
C ILE A 138 -16.10 -4.97 5.33
N VAL A 139 -14.83 -5.01 4.96
CA VAL A 139 -14.17 -6.25 4.55
C VAL A 139 -13.14 -6.66 5.60
N ALA A 140 -13.12 -7.95 5.94
CA ALA A 140 -12.19 -8.50 6.92
C ALA A 140 -11.34 -9.62 6.30
N SER A 141 -10.05 -9.60 6.55
CA SER A 141 -9.11 -10.66 6.16
C SER A 141 -7.88 -10.57 7.06
N HIS A 142 -7.20 -11.68 7.32
CA HIS A 142 -6.08 -11.71 8.26
C HIS A 142 -4.89 -10.84 7.81
N HIS A 143 -4.45 -10.96 6.55
CA HIS A 143 -3.24 -10.31 6.05
C HIS A 143 -3.44 -8.83 5.67
N HIS A 144 -2.36 -8.05 5.72
CA HIS A 144 -2.41 -6.62 5.44
C HIS A 144 -2.71 -6.30 3.98
N LEU A 145 -3.47 -5.23 3.77
CA LEU A 145 -3.76 -4.68 2.44
C LEU A 145 -2.71 -3.67 1.99
N VAL A 146 -2.09 -2.94 2.91
CA VAL A 146 -1.03 -1.96 2.63
C VAL A 146 0.17 -2.20 3.56
N PRO A 147 1.39 -1.80 3.16
CA PRO A 147 2.58 -2.00 3.99
C PRO A 147 2.42 -1.35 5.38
N LEU A 148 2.79 -2.08 6.42
CA LEU A 148 2.78 -1.60 7.80
C LEU A 148 4.20 -1.27 8.28
N PRO A 149 4.37 -0.17 9.04
CA PRO A 149 5.65 0.15 9.66
C PRO A 149 5.99 -0.82 10.78
N ASP A 150 7.26 -0.82 11.19
CA ASP A 150 7.74 -1.49 12.41
C ASP A 150 7.49 -3.02 12.46
N THR A 151 7.17 -3.67 11.33
CA THR A 151 6.92 -5.12 11.22
C THR A 151 8.19 -5.97 11.05
N GLY A 152 9.32 -5.35 10.66
CA GLY A 152 10.59 -6.02 10.35
C GLY A 152 10.91 -6.04 8.85
N ARG A 153 11.96 -6.77 8.44
CA ARG A 153 12.19 -7.14 7.03
C ARG A 153 11.28 -8.32 6.72
N GLU A 154 10.29 -8.15 5.86
CA GLU A 154 9.52 -9.22 5.23
C GLU A 154 8.37 -8.65 4.38
N ARG A 155 7.98 -9.40 3.35
CA ARG A 155 6.79 -9.20 2.52
C ARG A 155 5.51 -9.27 3.36
N ASN A 156 4.96 -8.13 3.75
CA ASN A 156 3.89 -8.04 4.75
C ASN A 156 2.48 -7.84 4.17
N VAL A 157 2.30 -7.75 2.86
CA VAL A 157 0.97 -7.60 2.23
C VAL A 157 0.53 -8.85 1.48
N LEU A 158 -0.77 -8.94 1.17
CA LEU A 158 -1.30 -9.96 0.25
C LEU A 158 -0.52 -9.99 -1.06
N PHE A 159 -0.29 -11.18 -1.62
CA PHE A 159 0.36 -11.32 -2.93
C PHE A 159 -0.38 -10.60 -4.07
N ASN A 160 -1.71 -10.47 -3.97
CA ASN A 160 -2.55 -9.73 -4.89
C ASN A 160 -3.19 -8.50 -4.22
N ALA A 161 -2.48 -7.87 -3.27
CA ALA A 161 -2.98 -6.71 -2.53
C ALA A 161 -3.45 -5.56 -3.45
N GLY A 162 -2.75 -5.32 -4.57
CA GLY A 162 -3.14 -4.30 -5.54
C GLY A 162 -4.52 -4.55 -6.16
N ASP A 163 -4.78 -5.79 -6.59
CA ASP A 163 -6.08 -6.17 -7.16
C ASP A 163 -7.20 -6.12 -6.12
N VAL A 164 -6.91 -6.54 -4.88
CA VAL A 164 -7.86 -6.46 -3.78
C VAL A 164 -8.17 -5.01 -3.45
N LEU A 165 -7.15 -4.15 -3.32
CA LEU A 165 -7.32 -2.73 -3.03
C LEU A 165 -8.15 -2.02 -4.11
N ASP A 166 -7.85 -2.28 -5.39
CA ASP A 166 -8.63 -1.76 -6.53
C ASP A 166 -10.10 -2.22 -6.47
N LEU A 167 -10.34 -3.50 -6.15
CA LEU A 167 -11.69 -4.04 -5.97
C LEU A 167 -12.44 -3.34 -4.83
N LEU A 168 -11.80 -3.17 -3.66
CA LEU A 168 -12.43 -2.54 -2.49
C LEU A 168 -12.74 -1.06 -2.73
N LEU A 169 -11.84 -0.33 -3.39
CA LEU A 169 -12.06 1.09 -3.72
C LEU A 169 -13.22 1.26 -4.71
N LYS A 170 -13.31 0.41 -5.74
CA LYS A 170 -14.41 0.44 -6.72
C LYS A 170 -15.78 0.16 -6.13
N HIS A 171 -15.84 -0.66 -5.09
CA HIS A 171 -17.08 -0.98 -4.38
C HIS A 171 -17.34 -0.08 -3.18
N GLU A 172 -16.59 1.02 -3.04
CA GLU A 172 -16.75 2.03 -1.98
C GLU A 172 -16.75 1.41 -0.57
N ILE A 173 -15.87 0.44 -0.32
CA ILE A 173 -15.70 -0.17 1.01
C ILE A 173 -15.19 0.89 1.99
N ASN A 174 -15.79 0.96 3.18
CA ASN A 174 -15.50 2.02 4.13
C ASN A 174 -14.38 1.63 5.08
N LEU A 175 -14.27 0.35 5.42
CA LEU A 175 -13.30 -0.16 6.38
C LEU A 175 -12.79 -1.55 5.96
N TYR A 176 -11.47 -1.72 5.94
CA TYR A 176 -10.80 -3.01 5.88
C TYR A 176 -10.15 -3.28 7.24
N ILE A 177 -10.49 -4.40 7.88
CA ILE A 177 -9.91 -4.81 9.16
C ILE A 177 -9.05 -6.06 8.98
N CYS A 178 -7.86 -6.03 9.56
CA CYS A 178 -6.91 -7.14 9.50
C CYS A 178 -6.10 -7.31 10.80
N GLY A 179 -5.39 -8.43 10.89
CA GLY A 179 -4.45 -8.78 11.94
C GLY A 179 -3.05 -8.93 11.37
N HIS A 180 -2.30 -9.94 11.84
CA HIS A 180 -0.97 -10.30 11.34
C HIS A 180 0.14 -9.35 11.82
N LYS A 181 1.37 -9.86 11.98
CA LYS A 181 2.60 -9.14 12.42
C LYS A 181 2.55 -8.33 13.72
N HIS A 182 1.40 -8.27 14.39
CA HIS A 182 1.19 -7.73 15.74
C HIS A 182 1.44 -6.22 15.90
N VAL A 183 1.36 -5.44 14.81
CA VAL A 183 1.54 -3.98 14.85
C VAL A 183 0.18 -3.31 14.69
N PRO A 184 -0.42 -2.71 15.73
CA PRO A 184 -1.65 -1.96 15.58
C PRO A 184 -1.39 -0.70 14.75
N ASN A 185 -2.17 -0.49 13.69
CA ASN A 185 -1.99 0.67 12.81
C ASN A 185 -3.31 1.05 12.15
N ILE A 186 -3.50 2.34 11.88
CA ILE A 186 -4.68 2.84 11.19
C ILE A 186 -4.20 3.75 10.07
N TYR A 187 -4.54 3.41 8.83
CA TYR A 187 -4.35 4.29 7.67
C TYR A 187 -5.67 4.64 7.00
N ARG A 188 -5.72 5.80 6.37
CA ARG A 188 -6.70 6.12 5.33
C ARG A 188 -6.03 5.96 3.97
N VAL A 189 -6.66 5.20 3.09
CA VAL A 189 -6.28 5.02 1.69
C VAL A 189 -7.47 5.45 0.85
N GLU A 190 -7.38 6.62 0.22
CA GLU A 190 -8.52 7.26 -0.45
C GLU A 190 -9.76 7.38 0.46
N GLY A 191 -10.85 6.72 0.10
CA GLY A 191 -12.09 6.62 0.87
C GLY A 191 -12.13 5.46 1.87
N LEU A 192 -11.17 4.53 1.81
CA LEU A 192 -11.09 3.33 2.63
C LEU A 192 -10.25 3.59 3.88
N VAL A 193 -10.77 3.19 5.05
CA VAL A 193 -9.97 3.09 6.28
C VAL A 193 -9.40 1.68 6.36
N VAL A 194 -8.12 1.54 6.65
CA VAL A 194 -7.45 0.25 6.89
C VAL A 194 -7.03 0.23 8.34
N ALA A 195 -7.59 -0.70 9.13
CA ALA A 195 -7.31 -0.85 10.55
C ALA A 195 -6.70 -2.22 10.83
N ASN A 196 -5.42 -2.21 11.18
CA ASN A 196 -4.71 -3.39 11.67
C ASN A 196 -4.86 -3.50 13.18
N SER A 197 -5.31 -4.64 13.67
CA SER A 197 -5.24 -4.95 15.10
C SER A 197 -3.80 -5.25 15.48
N GLY A 198 -3.44 -4.89 16.70
CA GLY A 198 -2.27 -5.46 17.34
C GLY A 198 -2.54 -6.91 17.73
N CYS A 199 -1.76 -7.40 18.68
CA CYS A 199 -1.92 -8.75 19.19
C CYS A 199 -2.73 -8.77 20.50
N THR A 200 -3.82 -9.54 20.53
CA THR A 200 -4.75 -9.61 21.68
C THR A 200 -4.10 -10.26 22.90
N SER A 201 -3.36 -11.35 22.72
CA SER A 201 -2.87 -12.15 23.84
C SER A 201 -1.63 -12.98 23.54
N CYS A 202 -0.85 -12.63 22.53
CA CYS A 202 0.43 -13.29 22.24
C CYS A 202 1.62 -12.54 22.85
N ARG A 203 2.71 -13.27 23.09
CA ARG A 203 3.99 -12.70 23.55
C ARG A 203 4.73 -11.88 22.49
N LYS A 204 4.43 -12.08 21.20
CA LYS A 204 5.17 -11.56 20.05
C LYS A 204 4.88 -10.07 19.74
N THR A 205 4.69 -9.23 20.75
CA THR A 205 4.53 -7.77 20.55
C THR A 205 5.85 -7.15 20.06
N ARG A 206 5.77 -6.04 19.31
CA ARG A 206 6.94 -5.39 18.68
C ARG A 206 7.42 -4.19 19.49
N LYS A 207 8.74 -3.95 19.52
CA LYS A 207 9.37 -2.74 20.13
C LYS A 207 8.95 -2.48 21.59
N GLY A 208 8.69 -3.53 22.37
CA GLY A 208 8.23 -3.40 23.76
C GLY A 208 6.78 -2.91 23.90
N ASP A 209 5.99 -2.91 22.81
CA ASP A 209 4.56 -2.65 22.87
C ASP A 209 3.84 -3.77 23.67
N VAL A 210 2.61 -3.50 24.08
CA VAL A 210 1.77 -4.39 24.87
C VAL A 210 0.60 -4.93 24.05
N ASN A 211 -0.10 -5.91 24.61
CA ASN A 211 -1.29 -6.45 23.99
C ASN A 211 -2.37 -5.37 23.83
N SER A 212 -3.10 -5.43 22.72
CA SER A 212 -4.08 -4.40 22.35
C SER A 212 -5.18 -4.97 21.47
N TYR A 213 -6.26 -4.21 21.39
CA TYR A 213 -7.36 -4.46 20.47
C TYR A 213 -7.90 -3.13 19.94
N ASN A 214 -8.69 -3.19 18.86
CA ASN A 214 -9.31 -2.04 18.25
C ASN A 214 -10.76 -1.85 18.71
N ILE A 215 -11.15 -0.61 18.94
CA ILE A 215 -12.53 -0.18 19.19
C ILE A 215 -13.00 0.57 17.95
N ILE A 216 -13.93 0.00 17.22
CA ILE A 216 -14.50 0.61 16.01
C ILE A 216 -15.91 1.09 16.34
N LYS A 217 -16.17 2.38 16.11
CA LYS A 217 -17.50 2.98 16.27
C LYS A 217 -17.97 3.51 14.93
N ILE A 218 -19.11 3.01 14.47
CA ILE A 218 -19.79 3.45 13.26
C ILE A 218 -21.06 4.17 13.67
N ARG A 219 -21.10 5.46 13.34
CA ARG A 219 -22.20 6.39 13.68
C ARG A 219 -23.12 6.57 12.47
N GLU A 220 -24.39 6.85 12.74
CA GLU A 220 -25.41 7.04 11.69
C GLU A 220 -25.11 8.20 10.73
N ASP A 221 -24.37 9.21 11.22
CA ASP A 221 -23.90 10.38 10.46
C ASP A 221 -22.77 10.08 9.45
N GLY A 222 -22.36 8.81 9.32
CA GLY A 222 -21.30 8.39 8.41
C GLY A 222 -19.88 8.56 8.95
N LYS A 223 -19.72 8.83 10.25
CA LYS A 223 -18.41 8.84 10.89
C LYS A 223 -18.00 7.45 11.37
N ILE A 224 -16.76 7.09 11.07
CA ILE A 224 -16.08 5.91 11.58
C ILE A 224 -14.99 6.40 12.53
N SER A 225 -15.00 5.92 13.77
CA SER A 225 -13.91 6.12 14.72
C SER A 225 -13.23 4.78 14.94
N VAL A 226 -11.91 4.75 14.87
CA VAL A 226 -11.11 3.58 15.23
C VAL A 226 -10.17 4.01 16.35
N ALA A 227 -10.16 3.26 17.45
CA ALA A 227 -9.25 3.49 18.55
C ALA A 227 -8.46 2.22 18.87
N ILE A 228 -7.14 2.31 18.90
CA ILE A 228 -6.27 1.25 19.41
C ILE A 228 -6.26 1.40 20.93
N LYS A 229 -6.70 0.37 21.65
CA LYS A 229 -6.68 0.33 23.12
C LYS A 229 -5.70 -0.75 23.58
N ARG A 230 -4.73 -0.34 24.39
CA ARG A 230 -3.75 -1.22 25.02
C ARG A 230 -4.25 -1.72 26.36
N VAL A 231 -3.78 -2.89 26.79
CA VAL A 231 -4.10 -3.45 28.12
C VAL A 231 -3.59 -2.59 29.28
N THR A 232 -2.66 -1.67 29.03
CA THR A 232 -2.20 -0.64 29.98
C THR A 232 -3.22 0.48 30.20
N GLY A 233 -4.27 0.55 29.38
CA GLY A 233 -5.26 1.63 29.39
C GLY A 233 -5.01 2.73 28.36
N ASP A 234 -3.84 2.75 27.70
CA ASP A 234 -3.52 3.74 26.68
C ASP A 234 -4.45 3.62 25.46
N ILE A 235 -4.96 4.75 24.99
CA ILE A 235 -5.88 4.82 23.84
C ILE A 235 -5.32 5.78 22.79
N HIS A 236 -5.13 5.28 21.57
CA HIS A 236 -4.86 6.11 20.40
C HIS A 236 -6.07 6.07 19.46
N LYS A 237 -6.74 7.21 19.29
CA LYS A 237 -8.01 7.30 18.54
C LYS A 237 -7.87 8.16 17.29
N ARG A 238 -8.43 7.69 16.18
CA ARG A 238 -8.58 8.45 14.93
C ARG A 238 -10.04 8.45 14.48
N GLU A 239 -10.50 9.59 13.95
CA GLU A 239 -11.85 9.76 13.40
C GLU A 239 -11.81 10.04 11.92
N PHE A 240 -12.71 9.38 11.19
CA PHE A 240 -12.83 9.44 9.75
C PHE A 240 -14.27 9.76 9.40
N LYS A 241 -14.46 10.73 8.50
CA LYS A 241 -15.76 10.97 7.86
C LYS A 241 -15.74 10.31 6.49
N ILE A 242 -16.72 9.47 6.19
CA ILE A 242 -16.92 8.96 4.84
C ILE A 242 -17.20 10.18 3.95
N LYS A 243 -16.27 10.51 3.06
CA LYS A 243 -16.43 11.57 2.07
C LYS A 243 -16.78 10.92 0.75
N LYS A 244 -17.90 11.30 0.14
CA LYS A 244 -18.09 11.05 -1.29
C LYS A 244 -17.01 11.81 -2.05
N GLN A 245 -16.33 11.14 -2.98
CA GLN A 245 -15.43 11.83 -3.90
C GLN A 245 -16.26 12.89 -4.64
N ARG A 246 -15.82 14.14 -4.55
CA ARG A 246 -16.38 15.24 -5.34
C ARG A 246 -15.39 15.53 -6.45
N ILE A 247 -15.89 15.70 -7.67
CA ILE A 247 -15.06 16.22 -8.75
C ILE A 247 -14.76 17.68 -8.40
N PHE A 248 -13.48 18.01 -8.30
CA PHE A 248 -13.01 19.38 -8.08
C PHE A 248 -12.43 19.91 -9.39
N ILE A 249 -12.75 21.16 -9.70
CA ILE A 249 -12.17 21.89 -10.82
C ILE A 249 -11.09 22.81 -10.23
N PRO A 250 -9.85 22.78 -10.72
CA PRO A 250 -8.82 23.71 -10.29
C PRO A 250 -9.30 25.14 -10.52
N LYS A 251 -9.30 25.97 -9.47
CA LYS A 251 -9.71 27.37 -9.57
C LYS A 251 -8.59 28.29 -10.07
N ARG A 252 -7.35 27.82 -10.06
CA ARG A 252 -6.14 28.63 -10.27
C ARG A 252 -5.29 28.08 -11.42
N LYS A 253 -4.33 28.89 -11.87
CA LYS A 253 -3.38 28.52 -12.93
C LYS A 253 -2.50 27.35 -12.45
N ARG A 254 -2.12 26.47 -13.39
CA ARG A 254 -1.13 25.42 -13.14
C ARG A 254 0.20 26.06 -12.75
N LEU A 255 0.78 25.61 -11.65
CA LEU A 255 2.08 26.06 -11.15
C LEU A 255 3.23 25.29 -11.82
N PHE A 256 3.07 23.97 -11.94
CA PHE A 256 4.14 23.09 -12.40
C PHE A 256 3.56 21.87 -13.13
N ARG A 257 4.28 21.37 -14.14
CA ARG A 257 3.97 20.15 -14.87
C ARG A 257 5.15 19.20 -14.85
N ILE A 258 4.92 18.00 -14.35
CA ILE A 258 5.85 16.89 -14.39
C ILE A 258 5.40 15.91 -15.46
N ILE A 259 6.34 15.41 -16.27
CA ILE A 259 6.17 14.13 -16.95
C ILE A 259 6.94 13.06 -16.19
N GLN A 260 6.24 12.02 -15.78
CA GLN A 260 6.81 10.89 -15.05
C GLN A 260 6.84 9.67 -15.95
N MET A 261 8.00 9.05 -16.08
CA MET A 261 8.28 7.85 -16.88
C MET A 261 8.95 6.80 -15.99
N SER A 262 8.91 5.53 -16.39
CA SER A 262 9.67 4.45 -15.78
C SER A 262 9.78 3.25 -16.72
N GLU A 263 10.64 2.29 -16.39
CA GLU A 263 10.75 0.99 -17.05
C GLU A 263 10.93 1.14 -18.57
N SER A 264 11.85 2.04 -18.97
CA SER A 264 12.27 2.16 -20.37
C SER A 264 12.85 0.85 -20.88
N ASN A 265 13.60 0.16 -20.02
CA ASN A 265 14.23 -1.14 -20.28
C ASN A 265 14.90 -1.18 -21.66
N VAL A 266 15.69 -0.14 -21.95
CA VAL A 266 16.40 0.00 -23.22
C VAL A 266 17.31 -1.20 -23.43
N SER A 267 17.18 -1.83 -24.59
CA SER A 267 17.96 -3.00 -24.98
C SER A 267 17.91 -3.22 -26.50
N ASP A 268 18.55 -4.30 -26.95
CA ASP A 268 18.41 -4.81 -28.33
C ASP A 268 17.46 -6.01 -28.40
N ARG A 269 16.76 -6.32 -27.31
CA ARG A 269 15.76 -7.38 -27.27
C ARG A 269 14.48 -6.89 -27.92
N VAL A 270 13.72 -7.84 -28.47
CA VAL A 270 12.40 -7.57 -29.09
C VAL A 270 11.42 -6.86 -28.16
N TYR A 271 11.63 -6.98 -26.85
CA TYR A 271 10.78 -6.38 -25.82
C TYR A 271 10.99 -4.87 -25.65
N PHE A 272 12.06 -4.28 -26.19
CA PHE A 272 12.24 -2.83 -26.18
C PHE A 272 11.57 -2.18 -27.39
N ARG A 273 10.48 -1.44 -27.14
CA ARG A 273 9.68 -0.76 -28.16
C ARG A 273 10.25 0.62 -28.49
N GLU A 274 11.41 0.65 -29.14
CA GLU A 274 12.14 1.89 -29.44
C GLU A 274 11.29 2.96 -30.16
N ARG A 275 10.45 2.55 -31.12
CA ARG A 275 9.53 3.47 -31.82
C ARG A 275 8.53 4.13 -30.86
N VAL A 276 8.02 3.38 -29.88
CA VAL A 276 7.09 3.90 -28.88
C VAL A 276 7.81 4.90 -27.98
N PHE A 277 9.03 4.59 -27.55
CA PHE A 277 9.85 5.51 -26.75
C PHE A 277 10.14 6.82 -27.50
N LYS A 278 10.56 6.74 -28.77
CA LYS A 278 10.79 7.93 -29.61
C LYS A 278 9.53 8.77 -29.82
N ASN A 279 8.35 8.14 -29.97
CA ASN A 279 7.07 8.85 -30.03
C ASN A 279 6.77 9.59 -28.72
N ALA A 280 7.02 8.96 -27.57
CA ALA A 280 6.87 9.60 -26.27
C ALA A 280 7.80 10.82 -26.14
N ILE A 281 9.08 10.70 -26.47
CA ILE A 281 10.05 11.81 -26.47
C ILE A 281 9.55 12.97 -27.34
N ARG A 282 9.07 12.67 -28.55
CA ARG A 282 8.50 13.69 -29.44
C ARG A 282 7.31 14.40 -28.80
N ALA A 283 6.37 13.64 -28.21
CA ALA A 283 5.21 14.23 -27.54
C ALA A 283 5.60 15.08 -26.33
N ILE A 284 6.58 14.65 -25.54
CA ILE A 284 7.15 15.39 -24.40
C ILE A 284 7.68 16.75 -24.87
N ASN A 285 8.53 16.73 -25.90
CA ASN A 285 9.22 17.91 -26.41
C ASN A 285 8.28 18.89 -27.14
N GLU A 286 7.36 18.38 -27.95
CA GLU A 286 6.59 19.21 -28.90
C GLU A 286 5.20 19.56 -28.40
N ARG A 287 4.54 18.63 -27.68
CA ARG A 287 3.13 18.77 -27.29
C ARG A 287 2.95 19.15 -25.84
N TYR A 288 3.56 18.42 -24.92
CA TYR A 288 3.26 18.55 -23.49
C TYR A 288 4.10 19.59 -22.77
N LYS A 289 5.36 19.78 -23.23
CA LYS A 289 6.31 20.81 -22.78
C LYS A 289 6.31 20.95 -21.24
N PRO A 290 6.70 19.89 -20.51
CA PRO A 290 6.70 19.91 -19.06
C PRO A 290 7.79 20.83 -18.51
N ASP A 291 7.65 21.19 -17.24
CA ASP A 291 8.66 21.94 -16.49
C ASP A 291 9.80 21.03 -15.99
N LEU A 292 9.52 19.72 -15.85
CA LEU A 292 10.48 18.67 -15.48
C LEU A 292 10.05 17.30 -16.02
N VAL A 293 11.01 16.48 -16.46
CA VAL A 293 10.83 15.05 -16.74
C VAL A 293 11.51 14.23 -15.66
N ILE A 294 10.78 13.28 -15.07
CA ILE A 294 11.26 12.40 -14.01
C ILE A 294 11.22 10.94 -14.50
N HIS A 295 12.35 10.23 -14.45
CA HIS A 295 12.41 8.80 -14.73
C HIS A 295 12.62 7.98 -13.46
N CYS A 296 11.66 7.15 -13.11
CA CYS A 296 11.64 6.36 -11.87
C CYS A 296 12.30 4.99 -12.05
N GLY A 297 13.52 4.93 -12.58
CA GLY A 297 14.32 3.69 -12.68
C GLY A 297 13.97 2.73 -13.81
N ASP A 298 14.84 1.72 -13.96
CA ASP A 298 14.89 0.72 -15.03
C ASP A 298 15.07 1.37 -16.40
N MET A 299 16.18 2.10 -16.53
CA MET A 299 16.62 2.70 -17.80
C MET A 299 16.99 1.62 -18.81
N VAL A 300 17.71 0.58 -18.37
CA VAL A 300 18.16 -0.53 -19.20
C VAL A 300 17.55 -1.85 -18.76
N ASP A 301 17.35 -2.79 -19.69
CA ASP A 301 16.82 -4.13 -19.38
C ASP A 301 17.83 -4.97 -18.57
N VAL A 302 19.12 -4.72 -18.77
CA VAL A 302 20.25 -5.34 -18.07
C VAL A 302 21.40 -4.33 -18.04
N GLY A 303 22.09 -4.21 -16.89
CA GLY A 303 23.22 -3.29 -16.75
C GLY A 303 24.48 -3.71 -17.52
N ILE A 304 24.53 -3.40 -18.83
CA ILE A 304 25.68 -3.56 -19.71
C ILE A 304 25.93 -2.28 -20.52
N GLU A 305 27.19 -2.02 -20.87
CA GLU A 305 27.64 -0.75 -21.47
C GLU A 305 26.86 -0.38 -22.75
N ARG A 306 26.67 -1.34 -23.67
CA ARG A 306 25.93 -1.12 -24.92
C ARG A 306 24.51 -0.59 -24.67
N TYR A 307 23.83 -1.09 -23.65
CA TYR A 307 22.45 -0.65 -23.34
C TYR A 307 22.46 0.72 -22.69
N TYR A 308 23.43 1.02 -21.82
CA TYR A 308 23.61 2.34 -21.24
C TYR A 308 23.91 3.40 -22.30
N SER A 309 24.82 3.13 -23.23
CA SER A 309 25.13 4.03 -24.35
C SER A 309 23.88 4.37 -25.17
N LYS A 310 23.09 3.35 -25.54
CA LYS A 310 21.82 3.53 -26.27
C LYS A 310 20.78 4.29 -25.44
N ALA A 311 20.66 3.98 -24.14
CA ALA A 311 19.72 4.64 -23.24
C ALA A 311 20.07 6.13 -23.08
N HIS A 312 21.35 6.44 -22.92
CA HIS A 312 21.86 7.80 -22.82
C HIS A 312 21.58 8.61 -24.10
N GLU A 313 21.83 8.04 -25.29
CA GLU A 313 21.51 8.71 -26.57
C GLU A 313 20.02 9.09 -26.68
N LEU A 314 19.13 8.21 -26.21
CA LEU A 314 17.69 8.49 -26.21
C LEU A 314 17.29 9.49 -25.12
N TRP A 315 17.90 9.39 -23.93
CA TRP A 315 17.67 10.29 -22.80
C TRP A 315 18.08 11.74 -23.13
N GLU A 316 19.17 11.93 -23.87
CA GLU A 316 19.63 13.25 -24.32
C GLU A 316 18.71 13.92 -25.33
N LYS A 317 17.84 13.16 -26.01
CA LYS A 317 16.82 13.72 -26.91
C LYS A 317 15.64 14.36 -26.17
N ILE A 318 15.49 14.12 -24.87
CA ILE A 318 14.50 14.80 -24.02
C ILE A 318 15.04 16.20 -23.70
N LYS A 319 14.33 17.24 -24.18
CA LYS A 319 14.76 18.64 -24.10
C LYS A 319 14.47 19.33 -22.77
N PRO A 320 13.32 19.12 -22.11
CA PRO A 320 13.07 19.69 -20.79
C PRO A 320 14.14 19.25 -19.78
N GLU A 321 14.23 19.97 -18.66
CA GLU A 321 15.05 19.56 -17.52
C GLU A 321 14.64 18.15 -17.04
N LYS A 322 15.60 17.38 -16.55
CA LYS A 322 15.42 15.94 -16.30
C LYS A 322 16.00 15.55 -14.94
N LEU A 323 15.33 14.61 -14.27
CA LEU A 323 15.81 13.95 -13.06
C LEU A 323 15.54 12.45 -13.20
N LEU A 324 16.47 11.61 -12.75
CA LEU A 324 16.30 10.16 -12.80
C LEU A 324 16.83 9.50 -11.54
N VAL A 325 16.23 8.38 -11.18
CA VAL A 325 16.71 7.48 -10.11
C VAL A 325 16.92 6.10 -10.70
N PRO A 326 17.85 5.28 -10.16
CA PRO A 326 18.07 3.93 -10.66
C PRO A 326 16.95 2.97 -10.22
N GLY A 327 16.65 2.00 -11.07
CA GLY A 327 15.86 0.82 -10.76
C GLY A 327 16.73 -0.41 -10.54
N HIS A 328 16.09 -1.56 -10.29
CA HIS A 328 16.84 -2.77 -9.95
C HIS A 328 17.58 -3.37 -11.16
N ASN A 329 17.11 -3.14 -12.39
CA ASN A 329 17.82 -3.58 -13.59
C ASN A 329 19.06 -2.71 -13.89
N ASP A 330 19.09 -1.49 -13.34
CA ASP A 330 20.20 -0.56 -13.52
C ASP A 330 21.37 -0.91 -12.58
N ILE A 331 21.10 -1.37 -11.35
CA ILE A 331 22.11 -1.63 -10.30
C ILE A 331 22.55 -3.11 -10.26
N THR A 332 23.06 -3.58 -11.40
CA THR A 332 23.80 -4.86 -11.48
C THR A 332 25.30 -4.66 -11.24
N HIS A 333 26.10 -5.74 -11.33
CA HIS A 333 27.51 -5.76 -10.96
C HIS A 333 28.29 -4.62 -11.63
N LEU A 334 28.18 -4.58 -12.95
CA LEU A 334 28.72 -3.52 -13.80
C LEU A 334 27.77 -2.31 -13.89
N GLY A 335 26.46 -2.56 -13.77
CA GLY A 335 25.43 -1.54 -13.94
C GLY A 335 25.53 -0.39 -12.94
N TYR A 336 25.94 -0.63 -11.70
CA TYR A 336 26.14 0.43 -10.70
C TYR A 336 27.15 1.49 -11.16
N GLU A 337 28.28 1.08 -11.74
CA GLU A 337 29.31 2.00 -12.23
C GLU A 337 28.87 2.70 -13.51
N LEU A 338 28.33 1.92 -14.46
CA LEU A 338 27.84 2.45 -15.74
C LEU A 338 26.69 3.45 -15.56
N PHE A 339 25.77 3.20 -14.65
CA PHE A 339 24.69 4.14 -14.37
C PHE A 339 25.24 5.51 -13.99
N ARG A 340 26.24 5.54 -13.10
CA ARG A 340 26.86 6.80 -12.64
C ARG A 340 27.67 7.48 -13.74
N GLU A 341 28.34 6.71 -14.59
CA GLU A 341 29.10 7.24 -15.72
C GLU A 341 28.18 7.94 -16.74
N TYR A 342 27.05 7.33 -17.07
CA TYR A 342 26.14 7.83 -18.10
C TYR A 342 25.06 8.81 -17.59
N PHE A 343 24.71 8.76 -16.31
CA PHE A 343 23.57 9.52 -15.77
C PHE A 343 23.88 10.34 -14.50
N GLU A 344 25.09 10.24 -13.96
CA GLU A 344 25.48 10.77 -12.65
C GLU A 344 24.69 10.19 -11.46
N GLU A 345 25.14 10.51 -10.26
CA GLU A 345 24.40 10.21 -9.03
C GLU A 345 23.16 11.12 -8.91
N PRO A 346 21.97 10.57 -8.58
CA PRO A 346 20.79 11.39 -8.36
C PRO A 346 21.00 12.39 -7.22
N LYS A 347 20.78 13.67 -7.51
CA LYS A 347 20.91 14.78 -6.54
C LYS A 347 19.56 15.44 -6.29
N ILE A 348 19.41 16.05 -5.12
CA ILE A 348 18.26 16.90 -4.83
C ILE A 348 18.24 18.04 -5.85
N LEU A 349 17.07 18.27 -6.44
CA LEU A 349 16.82 19.39 -7.34
C LEU A 349 15.86 20.35 -6.66
N GLU A 350 16.25 21.61 -6.54
CA GLU A 350 15.39 22.69 -6.08
C GLU A 350 15.01 23.58 -7.26
N LYS A 351 13.72 23.92 -7.35
CA LYS A 351 13.20 24.79 -8.40
C LYS A 351 12.10 25.67 -7.85
N ASP A 352 12.39 26.95 -7.68
CA ASP A 352 11.52 27.91 -7.01
C ASP A 352 11.06 27.33 -5.64
N ASN A 353 9.74 27.20 -5.48
CA ASN A 353 9.06 26.66 -4.31
C ASN A 353 8.95 25.13 -4.29
N PHE A 354 9.61 24.41 -5.20
CA PHE A 354 9.62 22.95 -5.29
C PHE A 354 10.98 22.38 -4.87
N VAL A 355 10.93 21.20 -4.27
CA VAL A 355 12.10 20.35 -4.05
C VAL A 355 11.80 18.92 -4.50
N PHE A 356 12.74 18.33 -5.21
CA PHE A 356 12.68 16.97 -5.74
C PHE A 356 13.76 16.14 -5.06
N ILE A 357 13.34 15.17 -4.25
CA ILE A 357 14.22 14.38 -3.38
C ILE A 357 14.31 12.96 -3.95
N PRO A 358 15.38 12.62 -4.69
CA PRO A 358 15.60 11.26 -5.14
C PRO A 358 16.00 10.35 -3.98
N ILE A 359 15.46 9.12 -3.97
CA ILE A 359 15.79 8.06 -3.03
C ILE A 359 16.18 6.81 -3.80
N ILE A 360 17.40 6.33 -3.55
CA ILE A 360 17.89 5.07 -4.09
C ILE A 360 17.25 3.93 -3.29
N SER A 361 16.36 3.20 -3.96
CA SER A 361 15.71 2.01 -3.40
C SER A 361 16.29 0.72 -3.98
N ALA A 362 16.93 0.78 -5.15
CA ALA A 362 17.59 -0.36 -5.78
C ALA A 362 18.75 -0.87 -4.94
N GLN A 363 18.93 -2.19 -4.97
CA GLN A 363 19.99 -2.91 -4.28
C GLN A 363 20.78 -3.72 -5.29
N TYR A 364 22.03 -3.96 -4.97
CA TYR A 364 22.96 -4.68 -5.85
C TYR A 364 22.49 -6.11 -6.12
N GLU A 365 22.38 -6.49 -7.40
CA GLU A 365 22.11 -7.88 -7.83
C GLU A 365 20.79 -8.47 -7.28
N THR A 366 19.79 -7.63 -7.01
CA THR A 366 18.48 -8.12 -6.54
C THR A 366 17.35 -7.24 -7.02
N PRO A 367 16.19 -7.82 -7.40
CA PRO A 367 14.99 -7.04 -7.67
C PRO A 367 14.41 -6.42 -6.40
N ILE A 368 14.84 -6.87 -5.22
CA ILE A 368 14.29 -6.41 -3.95
C ILE A 368 14.79 -4.99 -3.62
N GLY A 369 13.85 -4.08 -3.38
CA GLY A 369 14.14 -2.73 -2.95
C GLY A 369 14.34 -2.61 -1.45
N ILE A 370 15.30 -1.78 -1.03
CA ILE A 370 15.51 -1.39 0.37
C ILE A 370 15.97 0.07 0.39
N VAL A 371 15.33 0.93 1.20
CA VAL A 371 15.86 2.29 1.49
C VAL A 371 16.90 2.23 2.62
N GLY A 372 16.68 1.35 3.59
CA GLY A 372 17.57 1.11 4.70
C GLY A 372 17.50 2.19 5.77
N ARG A 373 18.06 1.91 6.96
CA ARG A 373 17.96 2.81 8.12
C ARG A 373 18.61 4.18 7.87
N ILE A 374 19.75 4.19 7.18
CA ILE A 374 20.47 5.42 6.83
C ILE A 374 19.65 6.23 5.83
N GLY A 375 19.16 5.62 4.75
CA GLY A 375 18.31 6.29 3.77
C GLY A 375 17.01 6.82 4.38
N GLN A 376 16.39 6.07 5.30
CA GLN A 376 15.20 6.51 6.03
C GLN A 376 15.48 7.72 6.95
N LYS A 377 16.65 7.76 7.59
CA LYS A 377 17.09 8.90 8.40
C LYS A 377 17.27 10.14 7.52
N ILE A 378 18.02 10.00 6.42
CA ILE A 378 18.29 11.07 5.45
C ILE A 378 16.99 11.60 4.85
N LEU A 379 16.08 10.70 4.43
CA LEU A 379 14.77 11.08 3.91
C LEU A 379 14.00 11.94 4.90
N ARG A 380 13.96 11.55 6.18
CA ARG A 380 13.28 12.33 7.22
C ARG A 380 13.95 13.70 7.44
N GLU A 381 15.28 13.76 7.44
CA GLU A 381 16.03 15.00 7.58
C GLU A 381 15.72 15.97 6.43
N HIS A 382 15.81 15.51 5.18
CA HIS A 382 15.47 16.34 4.02
C HIS A 382 14.00 16.79 4.02
N LEU A 383 13.06 15.90 4.36
CA LEU A 383 11.64 16.28 4.41
C LEU A 383 11.39 17.42 5.42
N ARG A 384 12.11 17.44 6.54
CA ARG A 384 12.02 18.51 7.54
C ARG A 384 12.75 19.78 7.11
N GLU A 385 13.95 19.63 6.55
CA GLU A 385 14.74 20.75 6.03
C GLU A 385 13.94 21.58 5.00
N TYR A 386 13.21 20.90 4.11
CA TYR A 386 12.42 21.54 3.06
C TYR A 386 10.93 21.66 3.40
N GLU A 387 10.55 21.79 4.67
CA GLU A 387 9.13 21.82 5.06
C GLU A 387 8.31 22.96 4.46
N GLU A 388 8.96 24.07 4.11
CA GLU A 388 8.35 25.25 3.47
C GLU A 388 8.29 25.15 1.94
N LYS A 389 8.81 24.06 1.35
CA LYS A 389 8.74 23.77 -0.10
C LYS A 389 7.74 22.67 -0.42
N PHE A 390 7.31 22.62 -1.67
CA PHE A 390 6.52 21.52 -2.21
C PHE A 390 7.45 20.33 -2.45
N ARG A 391 7.39 19.34 -1.55
CA ARG A 391 8.29 18.18 -1.51
C ARG A 391 7.77 17.06 -2.39
N VAL A 392 8.52 16.73 -3.43
CA VAL A 392 8.31 15.58 -4.31
C VAL A 392 9.39 14.54 -4.02
N VAL A 393 9.00 13.35 -3.55
CA VAL A 393 9.95 12.24 -3.34
C VAL A 393 9.89 11.30 -4.54
N ILE A 394 11.06 10.91 -5.06
CA ILE A 394 11.18 10.05 -6.23
C ILE A 394 11.92 8.78 -5.85
N MET A 395 11.37 7.61 -6.18
CA MET A 395 12.05 6.32 -6.05
C MET A 395 11.57 5.36 -7.15
N HIS A 396 12.23 4.22 -7.29
CA HIS A 396 11.82 3.19 -8.25
C HIS A 396 10.75 2.24 -7.67
N HIS A 397 11.06 1.59 -6.55
CA HIS A 397 10.20 0.56 -5.95
C HIS A 397 8.92 1.14 -5.34
N ASN A 398 7.84 0.35 -5.40
CA ASN A 398 6.52 0.78 -4.95
C ASN A 398 6.40 0.73 -3.42
N ILE A 399 5.77 1.76 -2.85
CA ILE A 399 5.39 1.84 -1.43
C ILE A 399 3.90 1.51 -1.18
N THR A 400 3.15 1.32 -2.26
CA THR A 400 1.75 0.90 -2.25
C THR A 400 1.53 -0.22 -3.26
N PRO A 401 0.64 -1.19 -3.01
CA PRO A 401 0.42 -2.28 -3.94
C PRO A 401 -0.14 -1.82 -5.28
N ILE A 402 0.45 -2.27 -6.39
CA ILE A 402 0.00 -1.94 -7.74
C ILE A 402 -0.97 -3.01 -8.28
N PRO A 403 -2.18 -2.64 -8.74
CA PRO A 403 -3.14 -3.59 -9.31
C PRO A 403 -2.62 -4.17 -10.63
N LYS A 404 -3.01 -5.42 -10.93
CA LYS A 404 -2.67 -6.14 -12.16
C LYS A 404 -1.17 -6.24 -12.44
N SER A 405 -0.36 -6.14 -11.39
CA SER A 405 1.09 -6.26 -11.46
C SER A 405 1.55 -7.64 -11.02
N ARG A 406 2.63 -8.14 -11.65
CA ARG A 406 3.50 -9.16 -11.04
C ARG A 406 4.63 -8.40 -10.36
N GLU A 407 4.38 -7.83 -9.19
CA GLU A 407 5.45 -7.19 -8.43
C GLU A 407 6.48 -8.26 -8.04
N ILE A 408 7.59 -8.30 -8.77
CA ILE A 408 8.80 -9.04 -8.45
C ILE A 408 9.76 -7.99 -7.90
N GLY A 409 10.15 -8.10 -6.64
CA GLY A 409 10.99 -7.07 -6.03
C GLY A 409 10.19 -5.96 -5.34
N PHE A 410 9.76 -6.23 -4.10
CA PHE A 410 9.05 -5.26 -3.29
C PHE A 410 10.05 -4.35 -2.58
N LEU A 411 9.58 -3.19 -2.10
CA LEU A 411 10.30 -2.43 -1.11
C LEU A 411 10.10 -3.08 0.28
N GLU A 412 11.10 -3.81 0.76
CA GLU A 412 10.99 -4.61 2.01
C GLU A 412 10.72 -3.75 3.25
N ASP A 413 11.32 -2.56 3.31
CA ASP A 413 11.10 -1.60 4.38
C ASP A 413 10.06 -0.53 4.02
N GLY A 414 9.21 -0.80 3.02
CA GLY A 414 8.24 0.15 2.49
C GLY A 414 7.20 0.62 3.50
N GLY A 415 6.87 -0.18 4.51
CA GLY A 415 6.01 0.26 5.61
C GLY A 415 6.64 1.38 6.46
N ASN A 416 7.95 1.32 6.72
CA ASN A 416 8.66 2.39 7.43
C ASN A 416 8.81 3.64 6.57
N VAL A 417 9.08 3.45 5.29
CA VAL A 417 9.17 4.56 4.31
C VAL A 417 7.81 5.25 4.18
N LEU A 418 6.71 4.51 4.03
CA LEU A 418 5.36 5.04 3.98
C LEU A 418 4.99 5.82 5.25
N LYS A 419 5.38 5.31 6.42
CA LYS A 419 5.21 6.02 7.70
C LYS A 419 5.92 7.37 7.70
N ILE A 420 7.19 7.41 7.29
CA ILE A 420 7.95 8.68 7.21
C ILE A 420 7.26 9.68 6.28
N LEU A 421 6.88 9.23 5.08
CA LEU A 421 6.25 10.08 4.07
C LEU A 421 4.91 10.67 4.56
N THR A 422 4.12 9.86 5.25
CA THR A 422 2.81 10.28 5.76
C THR A 422 2.90 11.12 7.04
N GLU A 423 3.82 10.81 7.96
CA GLU A 423 4.05 11.59 9.19
C GLU A 423 4.59 13.01 8.88
N GLU A 424 5.50 13.12 7.91
CA GLU A 424 6.10 14.40 7.51
C GLU A 424 5.23 15.17 6.48
N ASN A 425 4.04 14.66 6.16
CA ASN A 425 3.09 15.24 5.19
C ASN A 425 3.74 15.55 3.83
N THR A 426 4.46 14.59 3.25
CA THR A 426 5.05 14.75 1.91
C THR A 426 3.97 15.09 0.88
N ASN A 427 4.24 16.06 0.00
CA ASN A 427 3.24 16.61 -0.91
C ASN A 427 2.97 15.71 -2.11
N LEU A 428 3.97 14.96 -2.59
CA LEU A 428 3.84 14.04 -3.70
C LEU A 428 4.93 12.97 -3.67
N VAL A 429 4.60 11.73 -4.00
CA VAL A 429 5.57 10.63 -4.14
C VAL A 429 5.42 9.99 -5.52
N LEU A 430 6.54 9.76 -6.20
CA LEU A 430 6.61 9.17 -7.53
C LEU A 430 7.38 7.84 -7.49
N THR A 431 6.76 6.78 -8.00
CA THR A 431 7.35 5.44 -8.14
C THR A 431 7.26 4.94 -9.58
N GLY A 432 7.91 3.82 -9.91
CA GLY A 432 7.97 3.35 -11.29
C GLY A 432 7.76 1.86 -11.55
N HIS A 433 7.90 1.04 -10.52
CA HIS A 433 7.98 -0.42 -10.69
C HIS A 433 6.61 -1.07 -10.93
N GLY A 434 6.60 -2.24 -11.56
CA GLY A 434 5.44 -3.12 -11.63
C GLY A 434 4.53 -2.91 -12.84
N GLY A 435 4.96 -2.12 -13.83
CA GLY A 435 4.37 -2.14 -15.18
C GLY A 435 2.96 -1.57 -15.33
N ASN A 436 2.43 -0.84 -14.35
CA ASN A 436 1.08 -0.25 -14.41
C ASN A 436 1.03 1.12 -13.72
N SER A 437 0.38 2.09 -14.35
CA SER A 437 0.13 3.38 -13.70
C SER A 437 -0.96 3.26 -12.64
N LEU A 438 -0.69 3.85 -11.47
CA LEU A 438 -1.63 3.97 -10.36
C LEU A 438 -1.53 5.38 -9.78
N GLY A 439 -2.66 5.95 -9.40
CA GLY A 439 -2.72 7.12 -8.52
C GLY A 439 -3.48 6.76 -7.26
N ILE A 440 -2.90 7.02 -6.09
CA ILE A 440 -3.56 6.76 -4.81
C ILE A 440 -3.10 7.75 -3.76
N LYS A 441 -3.98 8.13 -2.84
CA LYS A 441 -3.63 8.94 -1.66
C LYS A 441 -3.67 8.11 -0.39
N VAL A 442 -2.55 8.05 0.30
CA VAL A 442 -2.46 7.51 1.66
C VAL A 442 -2.36 8.69 2.61
N GLU A 443 -3.27 8.76 3.57
CA GLU A 443 -3.46 9.93 4.43
C GLU A 443 -3.68 11.22 3.61
N GLU A 444 -2.72 12.15 3.66
CA GLU A 444 -2.73 13.38 2.88
C GLU A 444 -1.65 13.39 1.78
N THR A 445 -0.95 12.27 1.57
CA THR A 445 0.17 12.14 0.62
C THR A 445 -0.28 11.37 -0.62
N PRO A 446 -0.42 12.04 -1.78
CA PRO A 446 -0.60 11.40 -3.07
C PRO A 446 0.67 10.64 -3.49
N ILE A 447 0.47 9.43 -4.00
CA ILE A 447 1.49 8.50 -4.48
C ILE A 447 1.09 8.11 -5.90
N ILE A 448 2.00 8.27 -6.85
CA ILE A 448 1.74 8.02 -8.27
C ILE A 448 2.81 7.08 -8.81
N ASN A 449 2.38 5.93 -9.30
CA ASN A 449 3.23 4.99 -10.02
C ASN A 449 3.16 5.24 -11.52
N ALA A 450 4.30 5.20 -12.19
CA ALA A 450 4.36 5.16 -13.65
C ALA A 450 4.20 3.72 -14.16
N SER A 451 3.60 3.59 -15.34
CA SER A 451 3.69 2.37 -16.13
C SER A 451 5.02 2.33 -16.90
N SER A 452 5.35 1.16 -17.45
CA SER A 452 6.36 1.00 -18.49
C SER A 452 6.08 1.86 -19.72
N ILE A 453 7.08 2.66 -20.08
CA ILE A 453 7.05 3.55 -21.24
C ILE A 453 7.41 2.86 -22.56
N SER A 454 8.16 1.75 -22.52
CA SER A 454 8.60 1.07 -23.75
C SER A 454 8.89 -0.43 -23.63
N TRP A 455 8.80 -1.02 -22.44
CA TRP A 455 8.98 -2.47 -22.28
C TRP A 455 7.70 -3.23 -22.62
N GLU A 456 7.76 -4.19 -23.54
CA GLU A 456 6.60 -4.94 -24.07
C GLU A 456 6.04 -5.99 -23.09
N LEU A 457 6.85 -6.50 -22.16
CA LEU A 457 6.43 -7.54 -21.20
C LEU A 457 5.62 -7.01 -20.01
N HIS A 458 5.19 -5.76 -20.08
CA HIS A 458 4.30 -5.15 -19.08
C HIS A 458 2.85 -5.65 -19.23
N ARG A 459 2.04 -5.48 -18.18
CA ARG A 459 0.65 -6.01 -18.11
C ARG A 459 -0.43 -4.93 -18.14
N ASN A 460 -0.06 -3.73 -18.58
CA ASN A 460 -0.97 -2.60 -18.59
C ASN A 460 -1.96 -2.72 -19.76
N PRO A 461 -3.27 -2.85 -19.51
CA PRO A 461 -4.27 -2.88 -20.57
C PRO A 461 -4.35 -1.56 -21.37
N PHE A 462 -3.80 -0.46 -20.86
CA PHE A 462 -3.70 0.81 -21.57
C PHE A 462 -2.55 0.86 -22.59
N GLY A 463 -1.65 -0.14 -22.58
CA GLY A 463 -0.43 -0.17 -23.37
C GLY A 463 0.70 0.64 -22.73
N ASN A 464 1.84 0.74 -23.41
CA ASN A 464 2.96 1.54 -22.91
C ASN A 464 2.55 3.00 -22.74
N SER A 465 2.90 3.59 -21.60
CA SER A 465 2.40 4.91 -21.20
C SER A 465 3.38 5.63 -20.27
N PHE A 466 3.16 6.93 -20.11
CA PHE A 466 3.80 7.79 -19.11
C PHE A 466 2.73 8.62 -18.41
N ASN A 467 3.06 9.26 -17.30
CA ASN A 467 2.13 10.11 -16.60
C ASN A 467 2.40 11.60 -16.86
N ILE A 468 1.33 12.39 -16.94
CA ILE A 468 1.37 13.84 -16.82
C ILE A 468 0.77 14.20 -15.47
N ILE A 469 1.52 14.98 -14.69
CA ILE A 469 1.13 15.43 -13.37
C ILE A 469 1.16 16.95 -13.36
N ASP A 470 -0.02 17.55 -13.24
CA ASP A 470 -0.20 18.98 -13.12
C ASP A 470 -0.38 19.35 -11.64
N ILE A 471 0.47 20.25 -11.15
CA ILE A 471 0.45 20.76 -9.78
C ILE A 471 -0.17 22.16 -9.78
N TYR A 472 -1.14 22.35 -8.90
CA TYR A 472 -1.82 23.61 -8.59
C TYR A 472 -1.62 23.89 -7.09
N GLU A 473 -1.91 25.12 -6.67
CA GLU A 473 -1.71 25.53 -5.27
C GLU A 473 -2.41 24.64 -4.24
N ASP A 474 -3.61 24.15 -4.56
CA ASP A 474 -4.46 23.37 -3.67
C ASP A 474 -4.73 21.94 -4.15
N MET A 475 -4.09 21.51 -5.23
CA MET A 475 -4.42 20.25 -5.90
C MET A 475 -3.29 19.68 -6.77
N VAL A 476 -3.19 18.35 -6.80
CA VAL A 476 -2.45 17.60 -7.84
C VAL A 476 -3.44 16.83 -8.71
N ALA A 477 -3.24 16.92 -10.02
CA ALA A 477 -4.01 16.20 -11.02
C ALA A 477 -3.08 15.32 -11.86
N ALA A 478 -3.34 14.02 -11.88
CA ALA A 478 -2.49 13.06 -12.57
C ALA A 478 -3.25 12.27 -13.63
N PHE A 479 -2.60 12.08 -14.77
CA PHE A 479 -3.17 11.39 -15.91
C PHE A 479 -2.14 10.46 -16.54
N GLU A 480 -2.59 9.29 -16.91
CA GLU A 480 -1.84 8.35 -17.73
C GLU A 480 -2.04 8.69 -19.20
N ILE A 481 -0.95 8.72 -19.97
CA ILE A 481 -0.91 9.03 -21.39
C ILE A 481 -0.34 7.86 -22.17
N GLN A 482 -1.13 7.33 -23.09
CA GLN A 482 -0.73 6.23 -23.95
C GLN A 482 0.33 6.72 -24.95
N ALA A 483 1.49 6.08 -24.98
CA ALA A 483 2.69 6.59 -25.65
C ALA A 483 2.62 6.54 -27.19
N THR A 484 1.67 5.80 -27.77
CA THR A 484 1.56 5.64 -29.23
C THR A 484 0.59 6.65 -29.86
N TRP A 485 -0.60 6.81 -29.28
CA TRP A 485 -1.73 7.59 -29.82
C TRP A 485 -2.04 8.83 -28.97
N GLY A 486 -1.51 8.92 -27.74
CA GLY A 486 -1.74 10.05 -26.84
C GLY A 486 -3.11 10.04 -26.15
N SER A 487 -3.80 8.90 -26.11
CA SER A 487 -5.02 8.72 -25.31
C SER A 487 -4.74 9.01 -23.84
N ARG A 488 -5.72 9.58 -23.14
CA ARG A 488 -5.57 10.05 -21.75
C ARG A 488 -6.54 9.33 -20.82
N LYS A 489 -6.06 8.92 -19.64
CA LYS A 489 -6.85 8.32 -18.56
C LYS A 489 -6.55 9.04 -17.24
N LEU A 490 -7.58 9.42 -16.50
CA LEU A 490 -7.41 10.06 -15.19
C LEU A 490 -6.91 9.03 -14.18
N LEU A 491 -5.82 9.34 -13.47
CA LEU A 491 -5.32 8.54 -12.35
C LEU A 491 -5.89 9.04 -11.02
N GLY A 492 -5.99 10.35 -10.86
CA GLY A 492 -6.64 10.94 -9.70
C GLY A 492 -6.52 12.46 -9.63
N LEU A 493 -7.35 13.03 -8.77
CA LEU A 493 -7.40 14.44 -8.42
C LEU A 493 -7.37 14.54 -6.90
N TRP A 494 -6.28 15.05 -6.34
CA TRP A 494 -6.09 15.11 -4.89
C TRP A 494 -5.93 16.54 -4.44
N LYS A 495 -6.78 16.96 -3.50
CA LYS A 495 -6.52 18.19 -2.76
C LYS A 495 -5.28 18.05 -1.92
N ILE A 496 -4.44 19.07 -1.94
CA ILE A 496 -3.23 19.17 -1.13
C ILE A 496 -3.39 20.32 -0.16
N LYS A 497 -2.94 20.11 1.08
CA LYS A 497 -2.72 21.17 2.05
C LYS A 497 -1.23 21.41 2.10
N THR A 498 -0.81 22.63 1.83
CA THR A 498 0.60 23.01 1.85
C THR A 498 0.77 24.36 2.54
N LYS A 499 1.93 24.55 3.20
CA LYS A 499 2.35 25.83 3.76
C LYS A 499 3.11 26.69 2.75
N VAL A 500 3.42 26.13 1.59
CA VAL A 500 4.24 26.78 0.56
C VAL A 500 3.67 28.16 0.19
N PRO A 501 4.47 29.23 0.26
CA PRO A 501 4.06 30.55 -0.18
C PRO A 501 4.12 30.61 -1.71
N TRP A 502 2.96 30.50 -2.37
CA TRP A 502 2.86 30.52 -3.84
C TRP A 502 2.87 31.92 -4.46
N ASP A 503 2.99 32.96 -3.61
CA ASP A 503 2.87 34.37 -3.98
C ASP A 503 4.05 34.89 -4.82
#